data_AF-A0A971XJS7-F1
#
_entry.id   AF-A0A971XJS7-F1
#
_cell.length_a   1.000
_cell.length_b   1.000
_cell.length_c   1.000
_cell.angle_alpha   90.00
_cell.angle_beta   90.00
_cell.angle_gamma   90.00
#
_symmetry.space_group_name_H-M   'P 1'
#
loop_
_entity.id
_entity.type
_entity.pdbx_description
1 polymer ?
#
loop_
_entity_poly.entity_id
_entity_poly.type
_entity_poly.pdbx_seq_one_letter_code
_entity_poly.pdbx_strand_id
1 'polypeptide(L)' 'KMEVPLLAPKANLTASSDFNFAMAVAMFGQLLRDSAYKGDASYAKVIELARKGLDNDPNGYRREFIRLVEAVEQLEII' A
#
# COMPACT_ATOMS: atom_id res chain seq x y z
N LYS A 1 -39.36 19.49 5.95
CA LYS A 1 -37.97 19.57 6.48
C LYS A 1 -37.06 19.28 5.31
N MET A 2 -36.12 20.16 4.98
CA MET A 2 -35.06 19.85 4.02
C MET A 2 -33.83 19.41 4.81
N GLU A 3 -33.27 18.24 4.49
CA GLU A 3 -31.93 17.89 4.94
C GLU A 3 -30.92 18.83 4.28
N VAL A 4 -30.15 19.56 5.08
CA VAL A 4 -28.98 20.29 4.59
C VAL A 4 -27.81 19.32 4.65
N PRO A 5 -27.15 19.02 3.51
CA PRO A 5 -26.00 18.13 3.51
C PRO A 5 -24.89 18.76 4.35
N LEU A 6 -24.36 17.98 5.31
CA LEU A 6 -23.14 18.32 6.00
C LEU A 6 -22.01 18.30 4.97
N LEU A 7 -21.57 19.48 4.55
CA LEU A 7 -20.36 19.61 3.76
C LEU A 7 -19.23 19.03 4.60
N ALA A 8 -18.66 17.91 4.16
CA ALA A 8 -17.51 17.34 4.83
C ALA A 8 -16.43 18.44 4.92
N PRO A 9 -15.86 18.71 6.10
CA PRO A 9 -14.68 19.56 6.18
C PRO A 9 -13.66 19.01 5.18
N LYS A 10 -12.86 19.88 4.53
CA LYS A 10 -11.80 19.46 3.60
C LYS A 10 -10.93 18.42 4.31
N ALA A 11 -11.26 17.15 4.14
CA ALA A 11 -10.57 16.06 4.79
C ALA A 11 -9.21 15.99 4.08
N ASN A 12 -8.13 15.98 4.85
CA ASN A 12 -6.85 15.58 4.28
C ASN A 12 -6.98 14.11 3.91
N LEU A 13 -7.26 13.86 2.63
CA LEU A 13 -7.40 12.50 2.06
C LEU A 13 -6.04 11.81 1.88
N THR A 14 -4.95 12.47 2.27
CA THR A 14 -3.61 11.90 2.23
C THR A 14 -3.45 10.90 3.37
N ALA A 15 -3.27 9.63 3.03
CA ALA A 15 -2.92 8.57 3.97
C ALA A 15 -1.59 8.87 4.69
N SER A 16 -1.48 8.48 5.96
CA SER A 16 -0.21 8.53 6.69
C SER A 16 0.81 7.54 6.11
N SER A 17 2.09 7.77 6.36
CA SER A 17 3.17 6.83 5.97
C SER A 17 2.89 5.41 6.50
N ASP A 18 2.50 5.28 7.76
CA ASP A 18 2.17 3.98 8.36
C ASP A 18 0.99 3.30 7.69
N PHE A 19 -0.04 4.06 7.32
CA PHE A 19 -1.19 3.51 6.60
C PHE A 19 -0.80 3.03 5.20
N ASN A 20 0.00 3.81 4.46
CA ASN A 20 0.51 3.41 3.15
C ASN A 20 1.35 2.12 3.25
N PHE A 21 2.22 2.01 4.26
CA PHE A 21 3.02 0.79 4.45
C PHE A 21 2.16 -0.42 4.82
N ALA A 22 1.21 -0.27 5.75
CA ALA A 22 0.30 -1.35 6.12
C ALA A 22 -0.56 -1.83 4.93
N MET A 23 -1.04 -0.90 4.10
CA MET A 23 -1.72 -1.23 2.85
C MET A 23 -0.83 -2.03 1.90
N ALA A 24 0.44 -1.64 1.74
CA ALA A 24 1.39 -2.36 0.91
C ALA A 24 1.57 -3.81 1.36
N VAL A 25 1.77 -4.02 2.67
CA VAL A 25 1.91 -5.37 3.26
C VAL A 25 0.64 -6.20 3.04
N ALA A 26 -0.53 -5.63 3.27
CA ALA A 26 -1.80 -6.31 3.05
C ALA A 26 -2.00 -6.70 1.58
N MET A 27 -1.74 -5.76 0.66
CA MET A 27 -1.86 -5.99 -0.79
C MET A 27 -0.88 -7.07 -1.27
N PHE A 28 0.36 -7.05 -0.78
CA PHE A 28 1.33 -8.10 -1.07
C PHE A 28 0.84 -9.48 -0.62
N GLY A 29 0.28 -9.58 0.58
CA GLY A 29 -0.35 -10.81 1.06
C GLY A 29 -1.51 -11.29 0.19
N GLN A 30 -2.29 -10.37 -0.40
CA GLN A 30 -3.35 -10.74 -1.35
C GLN A 30 -2.78 -11.32 -2.65
N LEU A 31 -1.68 -10.75 -3.17
CA LEU A 31 -1.00 -11.25 -4.37
C LEU A 31 -0.42 -12.65 -4.15
N LEU A 32 0.34 -12.84 -3.06
CA LEU A 32 0.98 -14.12 -2.74
C LEU A 32 -0.01 -15.27 -2.55
N ARG A 33 -1.24 -14.94 -2.12
CA ARG A 33 -2.30 -15.93 -1.90
C ARG A 33 -3.20 -16.15 -3.10
N ASP A 34 -2.92 -15.48 -4.22
CA ASP A 34 -3.81 -15.43 -5.38
C ASP A 34 -5.27 -15.15 -4.97
N SER A 35 -5.44 -14.15 -4.10
CA SER A 35 -6.73 -13.91 -3.44
C SER A 35 -7.81 -13.49 -4.42
N ALA A 36 -9.03 -14.03 -4.27
CA ALA A 36 -10.21 -13.58 -5.00
C ALA A 36 -10.53 -12.08 -4.77
N TYR A 37 -10.00 -11.48 -3.69
CA TYR A 37 -10.20 -10.07 -3.34
C TYR A 37 -9.01 -9.19 -3.71
N LYS A 38 -8.02 -9.70 -4.46
CA LYS A 38 -6.83 -8.91 -4.85
C LYS A 38 -7.14 -7.78 -5.82
N GLY A 39 -8.30 -7.82 -6.51
CA GLY A 39 -8.73 -6.78 -7.43
C GLY A 39 -7.67 -6.48 -8.50
N ASP A 40 -7.27 -5.22 -8.60
CA ASP A 40 -6.27 -4.73 -9.54
C ASP A 40 -4.86 -4.61 -8.89
N ALA A 41 -4.61 -5.33 -7.80
CA ALA A 41 -3.31 -5.37 -7.15
C ALA A 41 -2.21 -5.84 -8.12
N SER A 42 -1.02 -5.25 -7.97
CA SER A 42 0.20 -5.65 -8.68
C SER A 42 1.41 -5.38 -7.80
N TYR A 43 2.53 -6.07 -8.05
CA TYR A 43 3.76 -5.82 -7.27
C TYR A 43 4.24 -4.37 -7.41
N ALA A 44 4.15 -3.76 -8.60
CA ALA A 44 4.40 -2.33 -8.81
C ALA A 44 3.59 -1.43 -7.85
N LYS A 45 2.29 -1.70 -7.65
CA LYS A 45 1.44 -0.93 -6.72
C LYS A 45 1.84 -1.14 -5.26
N VAL A 46 2.22 -2.36 -4.89
CA VAL A 46 2.77 -2.66 -3.56
C VAL A 46 4.04 -1.83 -3.32
N ILE A 47 4.96 -1.79 -4.28
CA ILE A 47 6.22 -1.03 -4.20
C ILE A 47 5.93 0.47 -4.08
N GLU A 48 5.00 1.00 -4.86
CA GLU A 48 4.58 2.41 -4.78
C GLU A 48 4.06 2.77 -3.38
N LEU A 49 3.15 1.97 -2.83
CA LEU A 49 2.58 2.18 -1.49
C LEU A 49 3.66 2.05 -0.41
N ALA A 50 4.54 1.05 -0.51
CA ALA A 50 5.62 0.85 0.45
C ALA A 50 6.62 2.02 0.43
N ARG A 51 6.93 2.59 -0.74
CA ARG A 51 7.77 3.79 -0.87
C ARG A 51 7.12 5.03 -0.26
N LYS A 52 5.80 5.21 -0.42
CA LYS A 52 5.03 6.27 0.30
C LYS A 52 5.00 6.05 1.81
N GLY A 53 5.25 4.83 2.27
CA GLY A 53 5.31 4.44 3.67
C GLY A 53 6.71 4.31 4.27
N LEU A 54 7.75 4.84 3.60
CA LEU A 54 9.15 4.64 3.98
C LEU A 54 9.63 5.53 5.15
N ASP A 55 8.83 6.51 5.59
CA ASP A 55 9.19 7.34 6.74
C ASP A 55 9.30 6.49 8.03
N ASN A 56 10.10 6.96 9.00
CA ASN A 56 10.29 6.32 10.30
C ASN A 56 10.79 4.86 10.21
N ASP A 57 11.83 4.62 9.41
CA ASP A 57 12.47 3.31 9.23
C ASP A 57 13.88 3.23 9.85
N PRO A 58 14.04 3.38 11.19
CA PRO A 58 15.36 3.44 11.83
C PRO A 58 16.15 2.13 11.71
N ASN A 59 15.44 1.00 11.59
CA ASN A 59 16.03 -0.34 11.49
C ASN A 59 16.08 -0.87 10.05
N GLY A 60 15.58 -0.11 9.06
CA GLY A 60 15.62 -0.50 7.64
C GLY A 60 14.59 -1.54 7.19
N TYR A 61 13.67 -1.98 8.06
CA TYR A 61 12.71 -3.05 7.73
C TYR A 61 11.77 -2.69 6.59
N ARG A 62 11.34 -1.43 6.49
CA ARG A 62 10.45 -1.00 5.39
C ARG A 62 11.19 -1.00 4.07
N ARG A 63 12.47 -0.59 4.08
CA ARG A 63 13.35 -0.69 2.92
C ARG A 63 13.61 -2.13 2.50
N GLU A 64 13.86 -3.04 3.44
CA GLU A 64 14.04 -4.46 3.12
C GLU A 64 12.76 -5.09 2.55
N PHE A 65 11.59 -4.69 3.06
CA PHE A 65 10.31 -5.10 2.47
C PHE A 65 10.18 -4.67 1.00
N ILE A 66 10.53 -3.43 0.67
CA ILE A 66 10.51 -2.95 -0.72
C ILE A 66 11.41 -3.82 -1.61
N ARG A 67 12.64 -4.09 -1.17
CA ARG A 67 13.58 -4.94 -1.94
C ARG A 67 13.07 -6.36 -2.13
N LEU A 68 12.43 -6.93 -1.11
CA LEU A 68 11.80 -8.25 -1.21
C LEU A 68 10.73 -8.26 -2.31
N VAL A 69 9.84 -7.26 -2.33
CA VAL A 69 8.77 -7.19 -3.34
C VAL A 69 9.35 -6.95 -4.73
N GLU A 70 10.36 -6.09 -4.89
CA GLU A 70 11.08 -5.88 -6.15
C GLU A 70 11.71 -7.18 -6.68
N ALA A 71 12.29 -8.01 -5.79
CA ALA A 71 12.84 -9.30 -6.17
C ALA A 71 11.75 -10.29 -6.63
N VAL A 72 10.59 -10.32 -5.96
CA VAL A 72 9.45 -11.15 -6.38
C VAL A 72 8.90 -10.69 -7.74
N GLU A 73 8.75 -9.38 -7.95
CA GLU A 73 8.29 -8.81 -9.23
C GLU A 73 9.22 -9.23 -10.38
N GLN A 74 10.54 -9.18 -10.17
CA GLN A 74 11.51 -9.62 -11.18
C GLN A 74 11.39 -11.12 -11.49
N LEU A 75 11.10 -11.96 -10.49
CA LEU A 75 10.93 -13.39 -10.68
C LEU A 75 9.64 -13.75 -11.44
N GLU A 76 8.56 -12.99 -11.26
CA GLU A 76 7.29 -13.23 -11.97
C GLU A 76 7.36 -12.85 -13.46
N ILE A 77 8.27 -11.93 -13.83
CA ILE A 77 8.47 -11.49 -15.22
C ILE A 77 9.24 -12.52 -16.06
N ILE A 78 9.89 -13.51 -15.43
CA ILE A 78 10.68 -14.57 -16.08
C ILE A 78 9.80 -15.80 -16.36
#